data_AF-A0A1G7M707-F1
#
_entry.id   AF-A0A1G7M707-F1
#
_cell.length_a   1.000
_cell.length_b   1.000
_cell.length_c   1.000
_cell.angle_alpha   90.00
_cell.angle_beta   90.00
_cell.angle_gamma   90.00
#
_symmetry.space_group_name_H-M   'P 1'
#
loop_
_entity.id
_entity.type
_entity.pdbx_description
1 polymer ?
#
loop_
_entity_poly.entity_id
_entity_poly.type
_entity_poly.pdbx_seq_one_letter_code
_entity_poly.pdbx_strand_id
1 'polypeptide(L)'
;MSGPELAIRRSRAWIRNADGKAGLCATAVAGLAAAAASQRPLLGPVARAAGVWNVVALVAFGLSAVTLAASAVFLVRALLPRRPARLPSGDEEGWAYAHTLARVARSKYRALRRALVLWIVSAGFLVTWIVIAS
;
A
#
# COMPACT_ATOMS: atom_id res chain seq x y z
N MET A 1 -22.14 -28.61 -8.82
CA MET A 1 -21.08 -27.59 -8.62
C MET A 1 -19.78 -28.34 -8.35
N SER A 2 -18.84 -28.31 -9.29
CA SER A 2 -17.62 -29.12 -9.18
C SER A 2 -16.63 -28.51 -8.17
N GLY A 3 -15.70 -29.33 -7.66
CA GLY A 3 -14.62 -28.89 -6.78
C GLY A 3 -13.85 -27.64 -7.27
N PRO A 4 -13.40 -27.59 -8.54
CA PRO A 4 -12.69 -26.42 -9.07
C PRO A 4 -13.57 -25.18 -9.15
N GLU A 5 -14.86 -25.30 -9.45
CA GLU A 5 -15.81 -24.18 -9.50
C GLU A 5 -15.94 -23.48 -8.13
N LEU A 6 -16.02 -24.27 -7.05
CA LEU A 6 -16.03 -23.76 -5.68
C LEU A 6 -14.73 -23.00 -5.34
N ALA A 7 -13.57 -23.56 -5.70
CA ALA A 7 -12.26 -22.97 -5.44
C ALA A 7 -12.07 -21.64 -6.20
N ILE A 8 -12.54 -21.58 -7.44
CA ILE A 8 -12.55 -20.36 -8.26
C ILE A 8 -13.43 -19.29 -7.63
N ARG A 9 -14.67 -19.65 -7.22
CA ARG A 9 -15.59 -18.71 -6.58
C ARG A 9 -15.00 -18.12 -5.31
N ARG A 10 -14.41 -18.96 -4.45
CA ARG A 10 -13.77 -18.53 -3.20
C ARG A 10 -12.58 -17.60 -3.46
N SER A 11 -11.73 -17.94 -4.43
CA SER A 11 -10.58 -17.11 -4.79
C SER A 11 -11.01 -15.74 -5.35
N ARG A 12 -12.06 -15.69 -6.17
CA ARG A 12 -12.63 -14.42 -6.67
C ARG A 12 -13.18 -13.56 -5.52
N ALA A 13 -13.86 -14.16 -4.55
CA ALA A 13 -14.34 -13.44 -3.37
C ALA A 13 -13.18 -12.83 -2.56
N TRP A 14 -12.08 -13.57 -2.38
CA TRP A 14 -10.89 -13.06 -1.71
C TRP A 14 -10.22 -11.91 -2.46
N ILE A 15 -10.15 -11.99 -3.80
CA ILE A 15 -9.60 -10.90 -4.62
C ILE A 15 -10.46 -9.64 -4.47
N ARG A 16 -11.79 -9.74 -4.55
CA ARG A 16 -12.69 -8.58 -4.36
C ARG A 16 -12.55 -7.94 -2.98
N ASN A 17 -12.44 -8.76 -1.93
CA ASN A 17 -12.20 -8.25 -0.57
C ASN A 17 -10.83 -7.55 -0.47
N ALA A 18 -9.79 -8.11 -1.08
CA ALA A 18 -8.48 -7.47 -1.12
C ALA A 18 -8.50 -6.14 -1.88
N ASP A 19 -9.25 -6.05 -2.98
CA ASP A 19 -9.40 -4.82 -3.77
C ASP A 19 -10.15 -3.73 -2.99
N GLY A 20 -11.21 -4.09 -2.24
CA GLY A 20 -11.89 -3.16 -1.33
C GLY A 20 -10.96 -2.60 -0.25
N LYS A 21 -10.15 -3.47 0.38
CA LYS A 21 -9.15 -3.05 1.37
C LYS A 21 -8.05 -2.18 0.77
N ALA A 22 -7.63 -2.46 -0.46
CA ALA A 22 -6.68 -1.63 -1.18
C ALA A 22 -7.26 -0.24 -1.47
N GLY A 23 -8.55 -0.13 -1.80
CA GLY A 23 -9.25 1.15 -1.91
C GLY A 23 -9.20 1.97 -0.63
N LEU A 24 -9.47 1.35 0.53
CA LEU A 24 -9.35 2.00 1.83
C LEU A 24 -7.90 2.41 2.17
N CYS A 25 -6.92 1.59 1.80
CA CYS A 25 -5.51 1.96 1.97
C CYS A 25 -5.13 3.13 1.05
N ALA A 26 -5.73 3.26 -0.13
CA ALA A 26 -5.47 4.37 -1.05
C ALA A 26 -5.93 5.70 -0.47
N THR A 27 -7.11 5.74 0.16
CA THR A 27 -7.60 6.94 0.82
C THR A 27 -6.72 7.32 2.01
N ALA A 28 -6.27 6.34 2.80
CA ALA A 28 -5.34 6.57 3.92
C ALA A 28 -3.98 7.11 3.45
N VAL A 29 -3.40 6.53 2.38
CA VAL A 29 -2.14 7.02 1.78
C VAL A 29 -2.31 8.43 1.24
N ALA A 30 -3.41 8.72 0.55
CA ALA A 30 -3.71 10.06 0.03
C ALA A 30 -3.87 11.09 1.15
N GLY A 31 -4.57 10.73 2.25
CA GLY A 31 -4.72 11.59 3.42
C GLY A 31 -3.38 11.93 4.07
N LEU A 32 -2.50 10.94 4.24
CA LEU A 32 -1.16 11.17 4.79
C LEU A 32 -0.28 12.02 3.86
N ALA A 33 -0.41 11.85 2.54
CA ALA A 33 0.27 12.68 1.55
C ALA A 33 -0.21 14.13 1.59
N ALA A 34 -1.52 14.35 1.73
CA ALA A 34 -2.08 15.69 1.91
C ALA A 34 -1.59 16.35 3.21
N ALA A 35 -1.54 15.58 4.31
CA ALA A 35 -0.99 16.05 5.58
C ALA A 35 0.50 16.41 5.47
N ALA A 36 1.31 15.62 4.79
CA ALA A 36 2.71 15.97 4.55
C ALA A 36 2.84 17.21 3.65
N ALA A 37 1.98 17.36 2.64
CA ALA A 37 1.98 18.52 1.75
C ALA A 37 1.58 19.82 2.45
N SER A 38 0.74 19.77 3.49
CA SER A 38 0.38 20.97 4.27
C SER A 38 1.54 21.53 5.10
N GLN A 39 2.59 20.74 5.35
CA GLN A 39 3.79 21.15 6.09
C GLN A 39 4.79 21.97 5.26
N ARG A 40 4.55 22.14 3.96
CA ARG A 40 5.46 22.87 3.05
C ARG A 40 5.90 24.25 3.55
N PRO A 41 5.02 25.09 4.16
CA PRO A 41 5.44 26.41 4.65
C PRO A 41 6.49 26.36 5.77
N LEU A 42 6.55 25.27 6.54
CA LEU A 42 7.47 25.10 7.67
C LEU A 42 8.86 24.62 7.25
N LEU A 43 9.01 24.04 6.05
CA LEU A 43 10.29 23.51 5.57
C LEU A 43 11.38 24.60 5.46
N GLY A 44 11.03 25.77 4.92
CA GLY A 44 11.97 26.87 4.72
C GLY A 44 12.48 27.50 6.02
N PRO A 45 11.61 27.79 7.00
CA PRO A 45 12.02 28.21 8.34
C PRO A 45 12.89 27.18 9.06
N VAL A 46 12.46 25.91 9.14
CA VAL A 46 13.20 24.84 9.84
C VAL A 46 14.58 24.61 9.20
N ALA A 47 14.68 24.65 7.87
CA ALA A 47 15.95 24.47 7.17
C ALA A 47 16.96 25.60 7.38
N ARG A 48 16.49 26.82 7.69
CA ARG A 48 17.37 27.96 7.96
C ARG A 48 17.76 28.08 9.43
N ALA A 49 17.00 27.45 10.33
CA ALA A 49 17.27 27.52 11.75
C ALA A 49 18.43 26.58 12.12
N ALA A 50 19.48 27.13 12.74
CA ALA A 50 20.60 26.34 13.24
C ALA A 50 20.15 25.50 14.45
N GLY A 51 20.31 24.18 14.39
CA GLY A 51 20.01 23.29 15.52
C GLY A 51 19.97 21.82 15.12
N VAL A 52 20.51 20.95 15.99
CA VAL A 52 20.50 19.50 15.77
C VAL A 52 19.07 18.97 15.62
N TRP A 53 18.12 19.50 16.39
CA TRP A 53 16.72 19.11 16.31
C TRP A 53 16.07 19.48 14.96
N ASN A 54 16.45 20.59 14.33
CA ASN A 54 15.96 20.94 13.00
C ASN A 54 16.48 19.96 11.94
N VAL A 55 17.74 19.51 12.07
CA VAL A 55 18.28 18.45 11.20
C VAL A 55 17.51 17.15 11.40
N VAL A 56 17.25 16.74 12.65
CA VAL A 56 16.44 15.55 12.97
C VAL A 56 15.04 15.67 12.37
N ALA A 57 14.40 16.83 12.48
CA ALA A 57 13.09 17.09 11.90
C ALA A 57 13.13 16.90 10.37
N LEU A 58 14.06 17.54 9.66
CA LEU A 58 14.18 17.43 8.20
C LEU A 58 14.44 15.99 7.75
N VAL A 59 15.28 15.25 8.48
CA VAL A 59 15.52 13.82 8.23
C VAL A 59 14.23 13.02 8.42
N ALA A 60 13.49 13.26 9.50
CA ALA A 60 12.21 12.60 9.74
C ALA A 60 11.21 12.91 8.62
N PHE A 61 11.09 14.17 8.20
CA PHE A 61 10.21 14.55 7.08
C PHE A 61 10.62 13.88 5.76
N GLY A 62 11.93 13.85 5.46
CA GLY A 62 12.45 13.16 4.29
C GLY A 62 12.17 11.65 4.31
N LEU A 63 12.38 11.00 5.46
CA LEU A 63 12.08 9.57 5.64
C LEU A 63 10.58 9.28 5.53
N SER A 64 9.72 10.16 6.06
CA SER A 64 8.27 10.10 5.84
C SER A 64 7.94 10.12 4.36
N ALA A 65 8.48 11.08 3.60
CA ALA A 65 8.20 11.20 2.17
C ALA A 65 8.64 9.96 1.37
N VAL A 66 9.83 9.42 1.65
CA VAL A 66 10.35 8.21 1.00
C VAL A 66 9.49 6.98 1.31
N THR A 67 9.16 6.78 2.59
CA THR A 67 8.35 5.62 3.01
C THR A 67 6.91 5.72 2.51
N LEU A 68 6.35 6.92 2.43
CA LEU A 68 5.04 7.18 1.84
C LEU A 68 5.02 6.86 0.34
N ALA A 69 6.03 7.32 -0.40
CA ALA A 69 6.17 7.01 -1.83
C ALA A 69 6.30 5.50 -2.05
N ALA A 70 7.11 4.81 -1.23
CA ALA A 70 7.24 3.36 -1.29
C ALA A 70 5.91 2.65 -0.98
N SER A 71 5.15 3.13 0.02
CA SER A 71 3.81 2.63 0.34
C SER A 71 2.87 2.74 -0.87
N ALA A 72 2.83 3.91 -1.52
CA ALA A 72 2.03 4.14 -2.71
C ALA A 72 2.40 3.19 -3.86
N VAL A 73 3.69 2.94 -4.11
CA VAL A 73 4.15 1.98 -5.12
C VAL A 73 3.66 0.56 -4.84
N PHE A 74 3.77 0.10 -3.59
CA PHE A 74 3.25 -1.24 -3.22
C PHE A 74 1.74 -1.33 -3.31
N LEU A 75 1.04 -0.24 -3.02
CA LEU A 75 -0.41 -0.17 -3.16
C LEU A 75 -0.85 -0.25 -4.61
N VAL A 76 -0.23 0.52 -5.52
CA VAL A 76 -0.48 0.42 -6.96
C VAL A 76 -0.23 -1.00 -7.45
N ARG A 77 0.87 -1.64 -7.02
CA ARG A 77 1.16 -3.04 -7.34
C ARG A 77 0.12 -4.02 -6.83
N ALA A 78 -0.58 -3.72 -5.74
CA ALA A 78 -1.69 -4.52 -5.22
C ALA A 78 -2.96 -4.38 -6.09
N LEU A 79 -3.17 -3.19 -6.66
CA LEU A 79 -4.34 -2.87 -7.50
C LEU A 79 -4.19 -3.32 -8.96
N LEU A 80 -2.97 -3.48 -9.46
CA LEU A 80 -2.73 -3.88 -10.86
C LEU A 80 -3.50 -5.18 -11.21
N PRO A 81 -4.32 -5.17 -12.29
CA PRO A 81 -5.11 -6.32 -12.67
C PRO A 81 -4.20 -7.44 -13.19
N ARG A 82 -4.28 -8.61 -12.56
CA ARG A 82 -3.64 -9.85 -13.05
C ARG A 82 -4.76 -10.80 -13.47
N ARG A 83 -5.19 -10.71 -14.72
CA ARG A 83 -6.22 -11.59 -15.27
C ARG A 83 -5.55 -12.79 -15.96
N PRO A 84 -5.86 -14.03 -15.58
CA PRO A 84 -5.51 -15.19 -16.40
C PRO A 84 -6.25 -15.12 -17.74
N ALA A 85 -5.54 -15.44 -18.84
CA ALA A 85 -5.98 -15.18 -20.21
C ALA A 85 -7.11 -16.10 -20.73
N ARG A 86 -7.40 -17.22 -20.05
CA ARG A 86 -8.35 -18.24 -20.53
C ARG A 86 -9.19 -18.81 -19.39
N LEU A 87 -10.48 -19.05 -19.67
CA LEU A 87 -11.37 -19.79 -18.77
C LEU A 87 -11.13 -21.31 -18.95
N PRO A 88 -11.11 -22.09 -17.86
CA PRO A 88 -10.91 -23.53 -17.95
C PRO A 88 -12.12 -24.22 -18.59
N SER A 89 -11.87 -25.24 -19.41
CA SER A 89 -12.87 -26.05 -20.12
C SER A 89 -13.08 -27.45 -19.52
N GLY A 90 -12.17 -27.90 -18.65
CA GLY A 90 -12.27 -29.17 -17.91
C GLY A 90 -11.80 -29.04 -16.45
N ASP A 91 -11.99 -30.10 -15.66
CA ASP A 91 -11.71 -30.08 -14.21
C ASP A 91 -10.20 -29.91 -13.89
N GLU A 92 -9.31 -30.53 -14.66
CA GLU A 92 -7.85 -30.35 -14.51
C GLU A 92 -7.42 -28.90 -14.80
N GLU A 93 -7.90 -28.32 -15.91
CA GLU A 93 -7.71 -26.91 -16.22
C GLU A 93 -8.32 -26.00 -15.13
N GLY A 94 -9.44 -26.42 -14.54
CA GLY A 94 -10.13 -25.73 -13.46
C GLY A 94 -9.27 -25.61 -12.19
N TRP A 95 -8.60 -26.68 -11.80
CA TRP A 95 -7.67 -26.67 -10.67
C TRP A 95 -6.42 -25.83 -10.96
N ALA A 96 -5.84 -25.91 -12.15
CA ALA A 96 -4.70 -25.07 -12.56
C ALA A 96 -5.07 -23.57 -12.53
N TYR A 97 -6.27 -23.25 -12.98
CA TYR A 97 -6.82 -21.89 -12.94
C TYR A 97 -7.06 -21.41 -11.49
N ALA A 98 -7.66 -22.26 -10.64
CA ALA A 98 -7.85 -21.96 -9.22
C ALA A 98 -6.52 -21.71 -8.50
N HIS A 99 -5.49 -22.52 -8.78
CA HIS A 99 -4.14 -22.35 -8.23
C HIS A 99 -3.52 -21.01 -8.67
N THR A 100 -3.70 -20.62 -9.92
CA THR A 100 -3.24 -19.33 -10.45
C THR A 100 -3.93 -18.16 -9.74
N LEU A 101 -5.24 -18.22 -9.54
CA LEU A 101 -5.98 -17.21 -8.80
C LEU A 101 -5.53 -17.11 -7.33
N ALA A 102 -5.29 -18.25 -6.67
CA ALA A 102 -4.78 -18.26 -5.30
C ALA A 102 -3.40 -17.58 -5.20
N ARG A 103 -2.51 -17.84 -6.17
CA ARG A 103 -1.21 -17.13 -6.27
C ARG A 103 -1.38 -15.63 -6.45
N VAL A 104 -2.29 -15.19 -7.32
CA VAL A 104 -2.60 -13.76 -7.52
C VAL A 104 -3.10 -13.13 -6.22
N ALA A 105 -4.07 -13.76 -5.55
CA ALA A 105 -4.59 -13.28 -4.28
C ALA A 105 -3.48 -13.15 -3.21
N ARG A 106 -2.61 -14.15 -3.07
CA ARG A 106 -1.48 -14.12 -2.15
C ARG A 106 -0.46 -13.04 -2.49
N SER A 107 -0.25 -12.75 -3.77
CA SER A 107 0.63 -11.65 -4.20
C SER A 107 0.02 -10.29 -3.86
N LYS A 108 -1.28 -10.09 -4.09
CA LYS A 108 -1.99 -8.85 -3.74
C LYS A 108 -1.93 -8.58 -2.24
N TYR A 109 -2.21 -9.60 -1.42
CA TYR A 109 -2.15 -9.47 0.03
C TYR A 109 -0.76 -9.13 0.54
N ARG A 110 0.30 -9.72 -0.03
CA ARG A 110 1.69 -9.37 0.31
C ARG A 110 2.03 -7.91 -0.02
N ALA A 111 1.61 -7.43 -1.18
CA ALA A 111 1.81 -6.03 -1.57
C ALA A 111 1.05 -5.08 -0.64
N LEU A 112 -0.22 -5.38 -0.35
CA LEU A 112 -1.05 -4.60 0.57
C LEU A 112 -0.46 -4.54 1.99
N ARG A 113 0.03 -5.67 2.52
CA ARG A 113 0.68 -5.71 3.84
C ARG A 113 1.93 -4.82 3.88
N ARG A 114 2.75 -4.84 2.83
CA ARG A 114 3.94 -3.97 2.73
C ARG A 114 3.54 -2.50 2.65
N ALA A 115 2.52 -2.18 1.85
CA ALA A 115 1.99 -0.82 1.76
C ALA A 115 1.54 -0.30 3.14
N LEU A 116 0.79 -1.12 3.89
CA LEU A 116 0.31 -0.75 5.22
C LEU A 116 1.45 -0.52 6.22
N VAL A 117 2.44 -1.40 6.27
CA VAL A 117 3.61 -1.24 7.16
C VAL A 117 4.36 0.06 6.84
N LEU A 118 4.62 0.32 5.56
CA LEU A 118 5.31 1.54 5.14
C LEU A 118 4.49 2.80 5.41
N TRP A 119 3.16 2.72 5.30
CA TRP A 119 2.27 3.82 5.66
C TRP A 119 2.34 4.13 7.15
N ILE A 120 2.31 3.11 8.03
CA ILE A 120 2.46 3.30 9.48
C ILE A 120 3.81 3.93 9.82
N VAL A 121 4.89 3.44 9.20
CA VAL A 121 6.25 3.98 9.39
C VAL A 121 6.31 5.44 8.93
N SER A 122 5.74 5.76 7.77
CA SER A 122 5.62 7.14 7.27
C SER A 122 4.86 8.03 8.25
N ALA A 123 3.74 7.56 8.78
CA ALA A 123 2.96 8.30 9.77
C ALA A 123 3.79 8.60 11.03
N GLY A 124 4.55 7.62 11.52
CA GLY A 124 5.46 7.81 12.66
C GLY A 124 6.51 8.90 12.40
N PHE A 125 7.16 8.86 11.24
CA PHE A 125 8.12 9.89 10.85
C PHE A 125 7.49 11.28 10.69
N LEU A 126 6.27 11.36 10.14
CA LEU A 126 5.56 12.62 10.01
C LEU A 126 5.16 13.19 11.38
N VAL A 127 4.73 12.33 12.33
CA VAL A 127 4.45 12.75 13.70
C VAL A 127 5.72 13.30 14.36
N THR A 128 6.86 12.63 14.20
CA THR A 128 8.15 13.14 14.71
C THR A 128 8.50 14.51 14.10
N TRP A 129 8.29 14.70 12.79
CA TRP A 129 8.43 16.01 12.16
C TRP A 129 7.53 17.05 12.82
N ILE A 130 6.22 16.76 12.95
CA ILE A 130 5.25 17.69 13.52
C ILE A 130 5.66 18.07 14.93
N VAL A 131 5.98 17.11 15.79
CA VAL A 131 6.33 17.38 17.19
C VAL A 131 7.57 18.29 17.33
N ILE A 132 8.56 18.14 16.44
CA ILE A 132 9.80 18.93 16.52
C ILE A 132 9.67 20.29 15.82
N ALA A 133 8.89 20.36 14.73
CA ALA A 133 8.75 21.56 13.90
C ALA A 133 7.61 22.50 14.36
N SER A 134 6.80 22.08 15.35
CA SER A 134 5.73 22.89 15.96
C SER A 134 6.25 23.93 16.93
#